data_AF-A0A9Q0VNF8-F1
#
_entry.id   AF-A0A9Q0VNF8-F1
#
_cell.length_a   1.000
_cell.length_b   1.000
_cell.length_c   1.000
_cell.angle_alpha   90.00
_cell.angle_beta   90.00
_cell.angle_gamma   90.00
#
_symmetry.space_group_name_H-M   'P 1'
#
loop_
_entity.id
_entity.type
_entity.pdbx_description
1 polymer ?
#
loop_
_entity_poly.entity_id
_entity_poly.type
_entity_poly.pdbx_seq_one_letter_code
_entity_poly.pdbx_strand_id
1 'polypeptide(L)'
;MVNGEKSPFYGATLEELGLYKAQTRLPFNAFGTMAMAREEFENNSASSQVFWLLKESELTPSNANILDGRYAVFGYITENEDYLADLKVGDVIESIQVVSGLDNLVNPSYKIAR
;
A
#
# COMPACT_ATOMS: atom_id res chain seq x y z
N MET A 1 1.72 7.13 7.46
CA MET A 1 1.82 7.93 8.71
C MET A 1 2.47 7.09 9.78
N VAL A 2 3.39 7.66 10.56
CA VAL A 2 4.09 7.00 11.67
C VAL A 2 3.29 7.15 12.97
N ASN A 3 3.36 6.16 13.86
CA ASN A 3 2.77 6.23 15.20
C ASN A 3 3.38 7.38 16.00
N GLY A 4 2.52 8.23 16.60
CA GLY A 4 2.95 9.41 17.37
C GLY A 4 3.13 10.69 16.54
N GLU A 5 3.26 10.59 15.21
CA GLU A 5 3.33 11.76 14.34
C GLU A 5 1.94 12.38 14.13
N LYS A 6 1.90 13.72 14.03
CA LYS A 6 0.68 14.49 13.79
C LYS A 6 0.27 14.50 12.31
N SER A 7 1.24 14.35 11.41
CA SER A 7 1.06 14.41 9.96
C SER A 7 1.90 13.33 9.27
N PRO A 8 1.50 12.88 8.07
CA PRO A 8 2.34 12.01 7.25
C PRO A 8 3.56 12.76 6.70
N PHE A 9 4.65 12.03 6.48
CA PHE A 9 5.79 12.50 5.70
C PHE A 9 5.52 12.28 4.21
N TYR A 10 5.90 13.24 3.38
CA TYR A 10 5.72 13.21 1.92
C TYR A 10 7.08 13.32 1.23
N GLY A 11 7.23 12.67 0.07
CA GLY A 11 8.43 12.75 -0.77
C GLY A 11 9.67 12.05 -0.21
N ALA A 12 9.58 11.40 0.94
CA ALA A 12 10.68 10.69 1.58
C ALA A 12 10.20 9.36 2.19
N THR A 13 11.09 8.38 2.19
CA THR A 13 10.95 7.11 2.90
C THR A 13 11.38 7.24 4.36
N LEU A 14 10.95 6.31 5.21
CA LEU A 14 11.42 6.29 6.62
C LEU A 14 12.92 6.03 6.73
N GLU A 15 13.50 5.29 5.78
CA GLU A 15 14.93 5.04 5.69
C GLU A 15 15.72 6.33 5.44
N GLU A 16 15.32 7.14 4.45
CA GLU A 16 15.95 8.44 4.15
C GLU A 16 15.86 9.43 5.32
N LEU A 17 14.81 9.31 6.14
CA LEU A 17 14.62 10.10 7.35
C LEU A 17 15.37 9.54 8.58
N GLY A 18 16.05 8.40 8.46
CA GLY A 18 16.74 7.74 9.57
C GLY A 18 15.82 7.07 10.60
N LEU A 19 14.54 6.86 10.25
CA LEU A 19 13.48 6.36 11.12
C LEU A 19 13.31 4.84 11.03
N TYR A 20 14.40 4.08 11.15
CA TYR A 20 14.43 2.62 10.96
C TYR A 20 13.55 1.79 11.91
N LYS A 21 13.18 2.35 13.06
CA LYS A 21 12.34 1.70 14.09
C LYS A 21 10.95 2.30 14.20
N ALA A 22 10.63 3.28 13.35
CA ALA A 22 9.32 3.90 13.37
C ALA A 22 8.26 2.89 12.92
N GLN A 23 7.16 2.81 13.67
CA GLN A 23 6.03 1.97 13.30
C GLN A 23 5.06 2.77 12.45
N THR A 24 4.67 2.22 11.31
CA THR A 24 3.64 2.76 10.42
C THR A 24 2.26 2.42 10.97
N ARG A 25 1.28 3.31 10.78
CA ARG A 25 -0.12 3.04 11.12
C ARG A 25 -0.76 2.01 10.19
N LEU A 26 -0.28 1.96 8.96
CA LEU A 26 -0.64 0.98 7.94
C LEU A 26 0.60 0.13 7.68
N PRO A 27 0.79 -0.96 8.44
CA PRO A 27 1.96 -1.82 8.27
C PRO A 27 1.90 -2.61 6.97
N PHE A 28 3.05 -2.80 6.34
CA PHE A 28 3.24 -3.56 5.11
C PHE A 28 3.64 -5.01 5.40
N ASN A 29 2.85 -5.73 6.18
CA ASN A 29 3.24 -7.08 6.66
C ASN A 29 2.17 -8.15 6.48
N ALA A 30 0.91 -7.78 6.21
CA ALA A 30 -0.17 -8.74 6.04
C ALA A 30 -0.22 -9.24 4.58
N PHE A 31 -0.44 -10.53 4.40
CA PHE A 31 -0.77 -11.08 3.09
C PHE A 31 -1.97 -10.33 2.50
N GLY A 32 -1.92 -10.00 1.22
CA GLY A 32 -2.93 -9.15 0.57
C GLY A 32 -2.86 -7.65 0.92
N THR A 33 -1.82 -7.16 1.60
CA THR A 33 -1.61 -5.70 1.75
C THR A 33 -1.48 -5.05 0.37
N MET A 34 -2.22 -3.97 0.14
CA MET A 34 -2.20 -3.20 -1.10
C MET A 34 -1.34 -1.95 -0.99
N ALA A 35 -0.42 -1.79 -1.94
CA ALA A 35 0.45 -0.63 -2.02
C ALA A 35 0.59 -0.10 -3.45
N MET A 36 0.93 1.19 -3.58
CA MET A 36 1.20 1.81 -4.88
C MET A 36 2.61 1.48 -5.35
N ALA A 37 2.73 1.02 -6.60
CA ALA A 37 4.03 0.84 -7.25
C ALA A 37 4.61 2.21 -7.62
N ARG A 38 5.95 2.30 -7.59
CA ARG A 38 6.72 3.50 -7.91
C ARG A 38 8.06 3.11 -8.52
N GLU A 39 8.69 4.06 -9.21
CA GLU A 39 10.09 3.93 -9.61
C GLU A 39 11.00 3.87 -8.38
N GLU A 40 12.07 3.09 -8.44
CA GLU A 40 12.95 2.79 -7.31
C GLU A 40 13.57 4.06 -6.69
N PHE A 41 14.01 4.99 -7.53
CA PHE A 41 14.76 6.19 -7.12
C PHE A 41 13.94 7.48 -7.12
N GLU A 42 12.63 7.42 -7.41
CA GLU A 42 11.73 8.58 -7.38
C GLU A 42 10.51 8.29 -6.50
N ASN A 43 10.50 8.87 -5.30
CA ASN A 43 9.48 8.61 -4.28
C ASN A 43 8.08 9.06 -4.71
N ASN A 44 7.96 10.10 -5.54
CA ASN A 44 6.68 10.67 -5.97
C ASN A 44 6.23 10.22 -7.36
N SER A 45 6.84 9.16 -7.91
CA SER A 45 6.48 8.61 -9.23
C SER A 45 5.23 7.72 -9.24
N ALA A 46 4.70 7.37 -8.06
CA ALA A 46 3.52 6.53 -7.95
C ALA A 46 2.30 7.17 -8.66
N SER A 47 1.55 6.36 -9.41
CA SER A 47 0.36 6.80 -10.14
C SER A 47 -0.75 5.76 -10.03
N SER A 48 -0.98 4.95 -11.08
CA SER A 48 -2.14 4.05 -11.15
C SER A 48 -1.79 2.58 -11.00
N GLN A 49 -0.50 2.26 -10.85
CA GLN A 49 -0.04 0.89 -10.66
C GLN A 49 -0.07 0.53 -9.17
N VAL A 50 -0.68 -0.60 -8.87
CA VAL A 50 -0.82 -1.13 -7.52
C VAL A 50 -0.34 -2.58 -7.49
N PHE A 51 0.07 -3.05 -6.33
CA PHE A 51 0.45 -4.44 -6.12
C PHE A 51 -0.02 -4.94 -4.76
N TRP A 52 -0.16 -6.26 -4.65
CA TRP A 52 -0.48 -6.95 -3.42
C TRP A 52 0.77 -7.63 -2.84
N LEU A 53 0.83 -7.73 -1.52
CA LEU A 53 1.80 -8.58 -0.86
C LEU A 53 1.37 -10.05 -0.97
N LEU A 54 2.10 -10.84 -1.78
CA LEU A 54 1.83 -12.28 -1.96
C LEU A 54 2.75 -13.20 -1.15
N LYS A 55 3.64 -12.64 -0.34
CA LYS A 55 4.60 -13.42 0.46
C LYS A 55 4.86 -12.71 1.78
N GLU A 56 5.19 -13.47 2.82
CA GLU A 56 5.64 -12.90 4.08
C GLU A 56 6.77 -11.89 3.87
N SER A 57 6.63 -10.73 4.52
CA SER A 57 7.63 -9.68 4.45
C SER A 57 8.96 -10.17 5.00
N GLU A 58 10.03 -9.94 4.24
CA GLU A 58 11.38 -10.22 4.71
C GLU A 58 11.71 -9.24 5.86
N LEU A 59 12.17 -9.81 6.97
CA LEU A 59 12.53 -9.09 8.17
C LEU A 59 14.03 -8.81 8.17
N THR A 60 14.41 -7.61 8.55
CA THR A 60 15.79 -7.29 8.93
C THR A 60 16.23 -8.10 10.16
N PRO A 61 17.54 -8.23 10.44
CA PRO A 61 18.02 -8.91 11.66
C PRO A 61 17.49 -8.32 12.97
N SER A 62 17.04 -7.05 12.96
CA SER A 62 16.39 -6.37 14.07
C SER A 62 14.87 -6.58 14.12
N ASN A 63 14.33 -7.53 13.36
CA ASN A 63 12.91 -7.87 13.27
C ASN A 63 12.03 -6.71 12.74
N ALA A 64 12.62 -5.77 11.99
CA ALA A 64 11.89 -4.71 11.31
C ALA A 64 11.57 -5.11 9.86
N ASN A 65 10.34 -4.84 9.44
CA ASN A 65 9.85 -5.11 8.10
C ASN A 65 10.51 -4.17 7.07
N ILE A 66 11.12 -4.74 6.02
CA ILE A 66 11.89 -3.99 5.02
C ILE A 66 10.99 -3.08 4.16
N LEU A 67 9.72 -3.42 3.99
CA LEU A 67 8.81 -2.67 3.12
C LEU A 67 8.12 -1.51 3.82
N ASP A 68 8.10 -1.51 5.16
CA ASP A 68 7.47 -0.46 5.93
C ASP A 68 8.16 0.88 5.72
N GLY A 69 7.37 1.89 5.33
CA GLY A 69 7.88 3.22 5.07
C GLY A 69 8.61 3.42 3.74
N ARG A 70 8.73 2.37 2.91
CA ARG A 70 9.29 2.48 1.53
C ARG A 70 8.21 2.64 0.45
N TYR A 71 7.01 2.12 0.71
CA TYR A 71 5.86 2.17 -0.19
C TYR A 71 4.63 2.78 0.51
N ALA A 72 3.76 3.39 -0.30
CA ALA A 72 2.48 3.91 0.17
C ALA A 72 1.44 2.78 0.24
N VAL A 73 1.24 2.24 1.44
CA VAL A 73 0.13 1.31 1.74
C VAL A 73 -1.18 2.08 1.83
N PHE A 74 -2.22 1.58 1.16
CA PHE A 74 -3.53 2.24 1.12
C PHE A 74 -4.72 1.31 1.33
N GLY A 75 -4.52 -0.01 1.41
CA GLY A 75 -5.62 -0.96 1.58
C GLY A 75 -5.16 -2.34 2.01
N TYR A 76 -6.13 -3.16 2.41
CA TYR A 76 -5.94 -4.54 2.81
C TYR A 76 -7.07 -5.37 2.22
N ILE A 77 -6.75 -6.57 1.74
CA ILE A 77 -7.75 -7.58 1.42
C ILE A 77 -8.32 -8.12 2.75
N THR A 78 -9.64 -8.22 2.83
CA THR A 78 -10.37 -8.66 4.03
C THR A 78 -11.16 -9.95 3.81
N GLU A 79 -11.37 -10.32 2.55
CA GLU A 79 -12.10 -11.51 2.13
C GLU A 79 -11.38 -12.15 0.94
N ASN A 80 -11.42 -13.49 0.84
CA ASN A 80 -10.88 -14.25 -0.30
C ASN A 80 -9.37 -14.06 -0.55
N GLU A 81 -8.59 -13.79 0.49
CA GLU A 81 -7.14 -13.60 0.34
C GLU A 81 -6.45 -14.83 -0.26
N ASP A 82 -6.86 -16.04 0.10
CA ASP A 82 -6.27 -17.30 -0.40
C ASP A 82 -6.20 -17.39 -1.93
N TYR A 83 -7.15 -16.76 -2.65
CA TYR A 83 -7.17 -16.74 -4.11
C TYR A 83 -6.07 -15.87 -4.73
N LEU A 84 -5.45 -14.97 -3.97
CA LEU A 84 -4.32 -14.17 -4.45
C LEU A 84 -3.12 -15.04 -4.85
N ALA A 85 -2.96 -16.21 -4.23
CA ALA A 85 -1.90 -17.16 -4.56
C ALA A 85 -2.06 -17.78 -5.96
N ASP A 86 -3.28 -17.77 -6.51
CA ASP A 86 -3.59 -18.35 -7.82
C ASP A 86 -3.39 -17.37 -8.99
N LEU A 87 -3.17 -16.07 -8.71
CA LEU A 87 -2.96 -15.04 -9.71
C LEU A 87 -1.67 -15.27 -10.50
N LYS A 88 -1.76 -15.16 -11.83
CA LYS A 88 -0.67 -15.42 -12.77
C LYS A 88 -0.46 -14.25 -13.72
N VAL A 89 0.73 -14.23 -14.32
CA VAL A 89 1.04 -13.31 -15.41
C VAL A 89 0.05 -13.52 -16.55
N GLY A 90 -0.64 -12.45 -16.94
CA GLY A 90 -1.67 -12.47 -17.99
C GLY A 90 -3.09 -12.45 -17.46
N ASP A 91 -3.31 -12.67 -16.16
CA ASP A 91 -4.63 -12.46 -15.55
C ASP A 91 -5.00 -10.97 -15.61
N VAL A 92 -6.30 -10.70 -15.76
CA VAL A 92 -6.83 -9.35 -15.93
C VAL A 92 -7.93 -9.11 -14.90
N ILE A 93 -7.94 -7.90 -14.34
CA ILE A 93 -9.05 -7.45 -13.50
C ILE A 93 -10.24 -7.13 -14.41
N GLU A 94 -11.28 -7.95 -14.37
CA GLU A 94 -12.48 -7.73 -15.18
C GLU A 94 -13.31 -6.54 -14.71
N SER A 95 -13.41 -6.34 -13.39
CA SER A 95 -14.12 -5.21 -12.80
C SER A 95 -13.63 -4.88 -11.40
N ILE A 96 -13.78 -3.60 -11.01
CA ILE A 96 -13.60 -3.11 -9.64
C ILE A 96 -14.81 -2.23 -9.34
N GLN A 97 -15.45 -2.46 -8.18
CA GLN A 97 -16.62 -1.69 -7.76
C GLN A 97 -16.44 -1.22 -6.32
N VAL A 98 -16.77 0.05 -6.08
CA VAL A 98 -16.80 0.60 -4.71
C VAL A 98 -18.10 0.14 -4.06
N VAL A 99 -17.99 -0.68 -3.02
CA VAL A 99 -19.16 -1.24 -2.32
C VAL A 99 -19.63 -0.35 -1.16
N SER A 100 -18.75 0.46 -0.58
CA SER A 100 -19.06 1.40 0.51
C SER A 100 -18.02 2.52 0.60
N GLY A 101 -18.36 3.60 1.31
CA GLY A 101 -17.42 4.70 1.62
C GLY A 101 -17.17 5.70 0.50
N LEU A 102 -17.90 5.59 -0.62
CA LEU A 102 -17.80 6.50 -1.78
C LEU A 102 -18.10 7.97 -1.43
N ASP A 103 -18.91 8.19 -0.39
CA ASP A 103 -19.23 9.49 0.19
C ASP A 103 -18.01 10.21 0.80
N ASN A 104 -16.93 9.49 1.12
CA ASN A 104 -15.68 10.08 1.61
C ASN A 104 -14.81 10.63 0.47
N LEU A 105 -15.15 10.37 -0.80
CA LEU A 105 -14.36 10.85 -1.94
C LEU A 105 -14.57 12.35 -2.13
N VAL A 106 -13.51 13.12 -1.91
CA VAL A 106 -13.49 14.57 -2.09
C VAL A 106 -12.91 14.92 -3.46
N ASN A 107 -13.48 15.93 -4.12
CA ASN A 107 -13.03 16.44 -5.43
C ASN A 107 -12.97 15.36 -6.56
N PRO A 108 -14.06 14.61 -6.82
CA PRO A 108 -14.06 13.64 -7.91
C PRO A 108 -13.95 14.34 -9.26
N SER A 109 -13.06 13.86 -10.13
CA SER A 109 -12.91 14.33 -11.52
C SER A 109 -13.86 13.63 -12.50
N TYR A 110 -14.44 12.48 -12.11
CA TYR A 110 -15.34 11.68 -12.94
C TYR A 110 -16.77 11.70 -12.40
N LYS A 111 -17.75 11.53 -13.31
CA LYS A 111 -19.15 11.33 -12.91
C LYS A 111 -19.28 9.99 -12.23
N ILE A 112 -19.53 10.01 -10.93
CA ILE A 112 -19.84 8.82 -10.15
C ILE A 112 -21.21 8.31 -10.61
N ALA A 113 -21.24 7.18 -11.31
CA ALA A 113 -22.48 6.48 -11.59
C ALA A 113 -23.04 5.94 -10.26
N ARG A 114 -24.24 6.37 -9.90
CA ARG A 114 -25.01 5.83 -8.77
C ARG A 114 -25.90 4.70 -9.26
#